data_AF-A0A4Q5UYM7-F1
#
_entry.id   AF-A0A4Q5UYM7-F1
#
_cell.length_a   1.000
_cell.length_b   1.000
_cell.length_c   1.000
_cell.angle_alpha   90.00
_cell.angle_beta   90.00
_cell.angle_gamma   90.00
#
_symmetry.space_group_name_H-M   'P 1'
#
loop_
_entity.id
_entity.type
_entity.pdbx_description
1 polymer ?
#
loop_
_entity_poly.entity_id
_entity_poly.type
_entity_poly.pdbx_seq_one_letter_code
_entity_poly.pdbx_strand_id
1 'polypeptide(L)'
;TKGGPLMIPLFILFALAVFFFFERFLVIKKAGQLDENFMSIIRDHVTNGNITAARSLAKNTNNPVARMIDKGLQRIGKPLDAIENAMDNVGKLEMYKMEKNLTMLSVIARIAPLFGFVGTIVGLVLLLKDFATISNPSISQIADAMYIKLITSATGLIIGMLAYLGYSFLDTQINRTANRMEAASSEFIDILQEPTR
;
A
#
# COMPACT_ATOMS: atom_id res chain seq x y z
N THR A 1 3.58 -28.52 -16.20
CA THR A 1 4.25 -27.82 -15.07
C THR A 1 4.52 -28.80 -13.95
N LYS A 2 5.78 -29.06 -13.61
CA LYS A 2 6.18 -30.18 -12.74
C LYS A 2 5.70 -30.06 -11.26
N GLY A 3 5.34 -28.88 -10.76
CA GLY A 3 4.96 -28.66 -9.34
C GLY A 3 3.56 -29.09 -8.91
N GLY A 4 2.76 -29.70 -9.79
CA GLY A 4 1.42 -30.21 -9.47
C GLY A 4 0.32 -29.13 -9.39
N PRO A 5 -0.94 -29.52 -9.08
CA PRO A 5 -2.10 -28.64 -9.10
C PRO A 5 -1.99 -27.43 -8.16
N LEU A 6 -1.21 -27.57 -7.08
CA LEU A 6 -1.00 -26.54 -6.05
C LEU A 6 -0.11 -25.38 -6.53
N MET A 7 0.53 -25.48 -7.71
CA MET A 7 1.18 -24.35 -8.36
C MET A 7 0.19 -23.34 -8.94
N ILE A 8 -1.04 -23.77 -9.26
CA ILE A 8 -2.05 -22.89 -9.87
C ILE A 8 -2.48 -21.79 -8.89
N PRO A 9 -2.86 -22.09 -7.63
CA PRO A 9 -3.13 -21.05 -6.63
C PRO A 9 -1.95 -20.12 -6.38
N LEU A 10 -0.72 -20.65 -6.31
CA LEU A 10 0.49 -19.83 -6.11
C LEU A 10 0.70 -18.84 -7.27
N PHE A 11 0.52 -19.28 -8.50
CA PHE A 11 0.62 -18.40 -9.67
C PHE A 11 -0.44 -17.29 -9.64
N ILE A 12 -1.68 -17.62 -9.25
CA ILE A 12 -2.76 -16.63 -9.09
C ILE A 12 -2.37 -15.60 -8.00
N LEU A 13 -1.88 -16.07 -6.84
CA LEU A 13 -1.42 -15.18 -5.76
C LEU A 13 -0.27 -14.25 -6.22
N PHE A 14 0.66 -14.77 -7.02
CA PHE A 14 1.74 -13.97 -7.60
C PHE A 14 1.20 -12.91 -8.57
N ALA A 15 0.32 -13.30 -9.50
CA ALA A 15 -0.29 -12.36 -10.44
C ALA A 15 -1.08 -11.26 -9.72
N LEU A 16 -1.85 -11.61 -8.68
CA LEU A 16 -2.56 -10.65 -7.85
C LEU A 16 -1.61 -9.73 -7.09
N ALA A 17 -0.53 -10.25 -6.50
CA ALA A 17 0.47 -9.43 -5.80
C ALA A 17 1.10 -8.40 -6.75
N VAL A 18 1.49 -8.82 -7.95
CA VAL A 18 2.04 -7.93 -8.98
C VAL A 18 1.01 -6.87 -9.38
N PHE A 19 -0.22 -7.27 -9.67
CA PHE A 19 -1.30 -6.35 -10.04
C PHE A 19 -1.55 -5.29 -8.94
N PHE A 20 -1.75 -5.71 -7.70
CA PHE A 20 -2.00 -4.79 -6.58
C PHE A 20 -0.82 -3.89 -6.29
N PHE A 21 0.41 -4.41 -6.41
CA PHE A 21 1.62 -3.60 -6.23
C PHE A 21 1.68 -2.45 -7.23
N PHE A 22 1.51 -2.73 -8.54
CA PHE A 22 1.60 -1.68 -9.56
C PHE A 22 0.41 -0.72 -9.52
N GLU A 23 -0.81 -1.21 -9.28
CA GLU A 23 -2.00 -0.37 -9.11
C GLU A 23 -1.79 0.63 -7.97
N ARG A 24 -1.30 0.16 -6.82
CA ARG A 24 -1.06 1.02 -5.65
C ARG A 24 0.15 1.92 -5.82
N PHE A 25 1.23 1.43 -6.41
CA PHE A 25 2.44 2.22 -6.65
C PHE A 25 2.14 3.50 -7.43
N LEU A 26 1.32 3.42 -8.47
CA LEU A 26 0.94 4.59 -9.27
C LEU A 26 0.07 5.59 -8.49
N VAL A 27 -0.88 5.11 -7.69
CA VAL A 27 -1.76 5.95 -6.86
C VAL A 27 -0.95 6.69 -5.79
N ILE A 28 -0.11 5.96 -5.04
CA ILE A 28 0.68 6.52 -3.94
C ILE A 28 1.77 7.45 -4.48
N LYS A 29 2.41 7.11 -5.60
CA LYS A 29 3.40 7.98 -6.24
C LYS A 29 2.79 9.33 -6.64
N LYS A 30 1.59 9.32 -7.23
CA LYS A 30 0.87 10.57 -7.57
C LYS A 30 0.49 11.36 -6.33
N ALA A 31 0.02 10.69 -5.28
CA ALA A 31 -0.33 11.33 -4.01
C ALA A 31 0.88 11.97 -3.30
N GLY A 32 2.08 11.43 -3.48
CA GLY A 32 3.32 11.98 -2.92
C GLY A 32 3.96 13.12 -3.71
N GLN A 33 3.44 13.48 -4.89
CA GLN A 33 3.96 14.58 -5.70
C GLN A 33 3.23 15.89 -5.35
N LEU A 34 3.88 16.71 -4.53
CA LEU A 34 3.44 18.07 -4.18
C LEU A 34 4.60 19.02 -4.49
N ASP A 35 4.28 20.20 -5.02
CA ASP A 35 5.26 21.28 -5.19
C ASP A 35 5.73 21.77 -3.81
N GLU A 36 7.04 21.90 -3.62
CA GLU A 36 7.63 22.38 -2.36
C GLU A 36 7.16 23.81 -2.02
N ASN A 37 6.84 24.61 -3.04
CA ASN A 37 6.35 25.97 -2.85
C ASN A 37 4.84 26.05 -2.57
N PHE A 38 4.11 24.92 -2.59
CA PHE A 38 2.66 24.91 -2.46
C PHE A 38 2.19 25.66 -1.20
N MET A 39 2.74 25.31 -0.03
CA MET A 39 2.35 25.95 1.23
C MET A 39 2.80 27.41 1.32
N SER A 40 3.96 27.75 0.75
CA SER A 40 4.42 29.15 0.66
C SER A 40 3.45 30.02 -0.16
N ILE A 41 2.97 29.52 -1.30
CA ILE A 41 2.02 30.26 -2.14
C ILE A 41 0.65 30.36 -1.46
N ILE A 42 0.22 29.32 -0.74
CA ILE A 42 -1.00 29.36 0.07
C ILE A 42 -0.87 30.42 1.17
N ARG A 43 0.25 30.45 1.90
CA ARG A 43 0.56 31.47 2.92
C ARG A 43 0.43 32.87 2.34
N ASP A 44 1.10 33.15 1.23
CA ASP A 44 1.08 34.47 0.59
C ASP A 44 -0.34 34.87 0.18
N HIS A 45 -1.14 33.95 -0.37
CA HIS A 45 -2.52 34.27 -0.71
C HIS A 45 -3.42 34.48 0.51
N VAL A 46 -3.22 33.73 1.60
CA VAL A 46 -4.02 33.85 2.81
C VAL A 46 -3.70 35.14 3.57
N THR A 47 -2.42 35.47 3.75
CA THR A 47 -1.98 36.69 4.46
C THR A 47 -2.37 37.97 3.71
N ASN A 48 -2.37 37.93 2.36
CA ASN A 48 -2.84 39.03 1.53
C ASN A 48 -4.38 39.09 1.37
N GLY A 49 -5.14 38.24 2.07
CA GLY A 49 -6.61 38.20 2.01
C GLY A 49 -7.19 37.61 0.71
N ASN A 50 -6.36 37.07 -0.18
CA ASN A 50 -6.73 36.52 -1.48
C ASN A 50 -7.18 35.05 -1.39
N ILE A 51 -8.18 34.75 -0.54
CA ILE A 51 -8.66 33.38 -0.27
C ILE A 51 -9.14 32.67 -1.54
N THR A 52 -9.75 33.41 -2.48
CA THR A 52 -10.21 32.87 -3.76
C THR A 52 -9.06 32.30 -4.60
N ALA A 53 -7.89 32.97 -4.59
CA ALA A 53 -6.71 32.52 -5.32
C ALA A 53 -6.10 31.28 -4.65
N ALA A 54 -5.95 31.29 -3.32
CA ALA A 54 -5.51 30.12 -2.55
C ALA A 54 -6.38 28.89 -2.84
N ARG A 55 -7.70 29.09 -2.88
CA ARG A 55 -8.67 28.03 -3.16
C ARG A 55 -8.57 27.49 -4.58
N SER A 56 -8.34 28.37 -5.56
CA SER A 56 -8.12 27.97 -6.96
C SER A 56 -6.89 27.09 -7.09
N LEU A 57 -5.76 27.48 -6.48
CA LEU A 57 -4.53 26.70 -6.47
C LEU A 57 -4.74 25.32 -5.83
N ALA A 58 -5.37 25.28 -4.66
CA ALA A 58 -5.65 24.05 -3.93
C ALA A 58 -6.57 23.09 -4.72
N LYS A 59 -7.59 23.60 -5.42
CA LYS A 59 -8.49 22.78 -6.25
C LYS A 59 -7.84 22.25 -7.52
N ASN A 60 -6.95 23.03 -8.14
CA ASN A 60 -6.26 22.63 -9.36
C ASN A 60 -5.10 21.65 -9.08
N THR A 61 -4.70 21.50 -7.82
CA THR A 61 -3.64 20.60 -7.40
C THR A 61 -4.23 19.26 -6.98
N ASN A 62 -4.01 18.21 -7.78
CA ASN A 62 -4.51 16.86 -7.49
C ASN A 62 -3.63 16.13 -6.46
N ASN A 63 -3.59 16.63 -5.23
CA ASN A 63 -2.78 16.11 -4.13
C ASN A 63 -3.61 16.00 -2.83
N PRO A 64 -3.39 14.99 -1.96
CA PRO A 64 -4.05 14.89 -0.66
C PRO A 64 -3.91 16.14 0.21
N VAL A 65 -2.71 16.73 0.27
CA VAL A 65 -2.43 17.96 1.04
C VAL A 65 -3.30 19.10 0.50
N ALA A 66 -3.32 19.28 -0.83
CA ALA A 66 -4.09 20.35 -1.45
C ALA A 66 -5.60 20.22 -1.20
N ARG A 67 -6.15 19.00 -1.26
CA ARG A 67 -7.56 18.74 -0.91
C ARG A 67 -7.89 19.05 0.55
N MET A 68 -6.96 18.75 1.45
CA MET A 68 -7.07 19.07 2.86
C MET A 68 -7.07 20.58 3.10
N ILE A 69 -6.10 21.30 2.49
CA ILE A 69 -6.00 22.76 2.56
C ILE A 69 -7.23 23.45 1.95
N ASP A 70 -7.76 23.02 0.80
CA ASP A 70 -9.03 23.56 0.24
C ASP A 70 -10.18 23.45 1.26
N LYS A 71 -10.22 22.37 2.07
CA LYS A 71 -11.23 22.23 3.11
C LYS A 71 -11.04 23.22 4.26
N GLY A 72 -9.79 23.48 4.65
CA GLY A 72 -9.44 24.51 5.63
C GLY A 72 -9.83 25.91 5.14
N LEU A 73 -9.43 26.26 3.91
CA LEU A 73 -9.74 27.53 3.25
C LEU A 73 -11.26 27.81 3.17
N GLN A 74 -12.08 26.78 2.94
CA GLN A 74 -13.55 26.90 2.92
C GLN A 74 -14.17 27.26 4.27
N ARG A 75 -13.44 27.04 5.36
CA ARG A 75 -13.92 27.23 6.73
C ARG A 75 -13.23 28.37 7.46
N ILE A 76 -12.44 29.18 6.75
CA ILE A 76 -11.89 30.44 7.29
C ILE A 76 -13.03 31.29 7.87
N GLY A 77 -12.81 31.83 9.08
CA GLY A 77 -13.81 32.55 9.87
C GLY A 77 -14.63 31.68 10.84
N LYS A 78 -14.39 30.37 10.88
CA LYS A 78 -14.85 29.47 11.96
C LYS A 78 -13.78 29.35 13.05
N PRO A 79 -14.13 28.85 14.26
CA PRO A 79 -13.13 28.54 15.28
C PRO A 79 -12.06 27.59 14.74
N LEU A 80 -10.80 27.78 15.15
CA LEU A 80 -9.65 27.00 14.66
C LEU A 80 -9.87 25.50 14.83
N ASP A 81 -10.38 25.06 15.98
CA ASP A 81 -10.73 23.66 16.23
C ASP A 81 -11.67 23.09 15.16
N ALA A 82 -12.63 23.89 14.67
CA ALA A 82 -13.57 23.45 13.65
C ALA A 82 -12.92 23.37 12.24
N ILE A 83 -11.88 24.16 11.99
CA ILE A 83 -11.08 24.14 10.76
C ILE A 83 -10.12 22.95 10.78
N GLU A 84 -9.45 22.70 11.89
CA GLU A 84 -8.54 21.57 12.08
C GLU A 84 -9.30 20.24 11.97
N ASN A 85 -10.38 20.07 12.74
CA ASN A 85 -11.24 18.87 12.66
C ASN A 85 -11.79 18.63 11.24
N ALA A 86 -12.03 19.70 10.49
CA ALA A 86 -12.49 19.63 9.11
C ALA A 86 -11.41 19.09 8.16
N MET A 87 -10.19 19.55 8.35
CA MET A 87 -9.01 19.14 7.58
C MET A 87 -8.66 17.69 7.90
N ASP A 88 -8.61 17.31 9.18
CA ASP A 88 -8.34 15.96 9.64
C ASP A 88 -9.31 14.93 9.07
N ASN A 89 -10.59 15.27 8.98
CA ASN A 89 -11.59 14.39 8.37
C ASN A 89 -11.30 14.13 6.88
N VAL A 90 -10.87 15.15 6.14
CA VAL A 90 -10.43 14.97 4.75
C VAL A 90 -9.13 14.16 4.71
N GLY A 91 -8.21 14.43 5.64
CA GLY A 91 -6.95 13.71 5.72
C GLY A 91 -7.14 12.20 5.92
N LYS A 92 -8.00 11.80 6.86
CA LYS A 92 -8.40 10.41 7.10
C LYS A 92 -9.01 9.75 5.86
N LEU A 93 -9.86 10.47 5.12
CA LEU A 93 -10.45 9.96 3.88
C LEU A 93 -9.40 9.75 2.79
N GLU A 94 -8.40 10.62 2.68
CA GLU A 94 -7.31 10.46 1.72
C GLU A 94 -6.36 9.32 2.10
N MET A 95 -6.04 9.16 3.38
CA MET A 95 -5.28 8.00 3.89
C MET A 95 -6.00 6.69 3.56
N TYR A 96 -7.30 6.60 3.86
CA TYR A 96 -8.11 5.43 3.55
C TYR A 96 -8.09 5.07 2.04
N LYS A 97 -8.12 6.07 1.15
CA LYS A 97 -8.02 5.85 -0.30
C LYS A 97 -6.67 5.26 -0.70
N MET A 98 -5.58 5.69 -0.07
CA MET A 98 -4.23 5.19 -0.34
C MET A 98 -4.04 3.76 0.19
N GLU A 99 -4.53 3.49 1.41
CA GLU A 99 -4.47 2.19 2.07
C GLU A 99 -5.36 1.12 1.43
N LYS A 100 -6.40 1.53 0.70
CA LYS A 100 -7.29 0.61 -0.04
C LYS A 100 -6.45 -0.39 -0.84
N ASN A 101 -6.82 -1.68 -0.81
CA ASN A 101 -6.10 -2.79 -1.44
C ASN A 101 -4.67 -3.07 -0.95
N LEU A 102 -4.00 -2.19 -0.19
CA LEU A 102 -2.69 -2.48 0.39
C LEU A 102 -2.78 -3.69 1.35
N THR A 103 -3.90 -3.81 2.07
CA THR A 103 -4.22 -4.97 2.91
C THR A 103 -4.17 -6.28 2.12
N MET A 104 -4.57 -6.30 0.84
CA MET A 104 -4.51 -7.52 0.03
C MET A 104 -3.06 -8.00 -0.18
N LEU A 105 -2.13 -7.07 -0.34
CA LEU A 105 -0.72 -7.41 -0.49
C LEU A 105 -0.14 -8.01 0.81
N SER A 106 -0.56 -7.47 1.97
CA SER A 106 -0.24 -8.03 3.29
C SER A 106 -0.82 -9.44 3.50
N VAL A 107 -2.06 -9.65 3.05
CA VAL A 107 -2.72 -10.97 3.11
C VAL A 107 -2.00 -11.98 2.21
N ILE A 108 -1.66 -11.60 0.96
CA ILE A 108 -0.92 -12.48 0.05
C ILE A 108 0.46 -12.82 0.62
N ALA A 109 1.15 -11.84 1.21
CA ALA A 109 2.45 -12.05 1.85
C ALA A 109 2.40 -13.14 2.94
N ARG A 110 1.32 -13.19 3.71
CA ARG A 110 1.11 -14.19 4.77
C ARG A 110 0.63 -15.53 4.24
N ILE A 111 -0.24 -15.53 3.24
CA ILE A 111 -0.93 -16.73 2.77
C ILE A 111 -0.11 -17.52 1.75
N ALA A 112 0.67 -16.87 0.87
CA ALA A 112 1.44 -17.58 -0.16
C ALA A 112 2.45 -18.61 0.42
N PRO A 113 3.20 -18.32 1.50
CA PRO A 113 4.03 -19.34 2.17
C PRO A 113 3.23 -20.53 2.69
N LEU A 114 2.04 -20.27 3.25
CA LEU A 114 1.18 -21.33 3.78
C LEU A 114 0.67 -22.25 2.68
N PHE A 115 0.30 -21.70 1.52
CA PHE A 115 -0.05 -22.51 0.34
C PHE A 115 1.13 -23.35 -0.15
N GLY A 116 2.35 -22.79 -0.15
CA GLY A 116 3.57 -23.54 -0.48
C GLY A 116 3.81 -24.70 0.49
N PHE A 117 3.69 -24.44 1.79
CA PHE A 117 3.84 -25.45 2.84
C PHE A 117 2.81 -26.58 2.74
N VAL A 118 1.52 -26.22 2.61
CA VAL A 118 0.43 -27.20 2.39
C VAL A 118 0.69 -28.01 1.12
N GLY A 119 1.19 -27.34 0.07
CA GLY A 119 1.66 -27.95 -1.18
C GLY A 119 2.61 -29.12 -0.97
N THR A 120 3.64 -28.89 -0.16
CA THR A 120 4.65 -29.90 0.17
C THR A 120 4.08 -31.00 1.04
N ILE A 121 3.30 -30.69 2.08
CA ILE A 121 2.72 -31.69 2.99
C ILE A 121 1.80 -32.66 2.22
N VAL A 122 0.84 -32.13 1.46
CA VAL A 122 -0.07 -32.97 0.65
C VAL A 122 0.73 -33.78 -0.38
N GLY A 123 1.72 -33.15 -1.01
CA GLY A 123 2.59 -33.81 -1.97
C GLY A 123 3.39 -34.98 -1.38
N LEU A 124 3.91 -34.83 -0.16
CA LEU A 124 4.65 -35.89 0.54
C LEU A 124 3.73 -37.02 1.00
N VAL A 125 2.52 -36.71 1.49
CA VAL A 125 1.54 -37.74 1.88
C VAL A 125 1.15 -38.62 0.69
N LEU A 126 0.88 -38.01 -0.47
CA LEU A 126 0.56 -38.77 -1.69
C LEU A 126 1.75 -39.59 -2.17
N LEU A 127 2.95 -39.00 -2.14
CA LEU A 127 4.20 -39.68 -2.50
C LEU A 127 4.43 -40.94 -1.64
N LEU A 128 4.25 -40.84 -0.32
CA LEU A 128 4.41 -41.98 0.59
C LEU A 128 3.37 -43.08 0.31
N LYS A 129 2.12 -42.69 0.02
CA LYS A 129 1.06 -43.64 -0.35
C LYS A 129 1.40 -44.39 -1.63
N ASP A 130 1.89 -43.70 -2.65
CA ASP A 130 2.24 -44.31 -3.93
C ASP A 130 3.41 -45.28 -3.75
N PHE A 131 4.47 -44.87 -3.03
CA PHE A 131 5.63 -45.72 -2.79
C PHE A 131 5.34 -46.93 -1.90
N ALA A 132 4.36 -46.86 -1.01
CA ALA A 132 3.91 -48.03 -0.23
C ALA A 132 3.35 -49.16 -1.09
N THR A 133 2.94 -48.87 -2.34
CA THR A 133 2.42 -49.88 -3.28
C THR A 133 3.47 -50.43 -4.25
N ILE A 134 4.68 -49.86 -4.27
CA ILE A 134 5.76 -50.25 -5.19
C ILE A 134 6.71 -51.21 -4.48
N SER A 135 6.96 -52.37 -5.09
CA SER A 135 7.76 -53.44 -4.45
C SER A 135 9.25 -53.13 -4.33
N ASN A 136 9.81 -52.22 -5.16
CA ASN A 136 11.20 -51.78 -5.06
C ASN A 136 11.42 -50.41 -5.75
N PRO A 137 10.98 -49.29 -5.16
CA PRO A 137 11.18 -47.97 -5.76
C PRO A 137 12.66 -47.58 -5.78
N SER A 138 13.12 -46.98 -6.88
CA SER A 138 14.50 -46.52 -6.96
C SER A 138 14.69 -45.25 -6.11
N ILE A 139 15.86 -45.11 -5.48
CA ILE A 139 16.20 -43.92 -4.69
C ILE A 139 16.09 -42.64 -5.55
N SER A 140 16.45 -42.72 -6.83
CA SER A 140 16.34 -41.61 -7.78
C SER A 140 14.89 -41.15 -7.98
N GLN A 141 13.93 -42.08 -8.06
CA GLN A 141 12.51 -41.73 -8.20
C GLN A 141 11.97 -41.00 -6.97
N ILE A 142 12.36 -41.44 -5.78
CA ILE A 142 11.97 -40.80 -4.52
C ILE A 142 12.56 -39.39 -4.44
N ALA A 143 13.86 -39.27 -4.75
CA ALA A 143 14.58 -37.99 -4.71
C ALA A 143 13.97 -36.95 -5.67
N ASP A 144 13.68 -37.34 -6.92
CA ASP A 144 13.06 -36.45 -7.90
C ASP A 144 11.66 -36.00 -7.48
N ALA A 145 10.86 -36.92 -6.95
CA ALA A 145 9.51 -36.61 -6.51
C ALA A 145 9.52 -35.67 -5.29
N MET A 146 10.44 -35.86 -4.35
CA MET A 146 10.64 -34.96 -3.21
C MET A 146 11.14 -33.58 -3.63
N TYR A 147 12.12 -33.52 -4.53
CA TYR A 147 12.68 -32.27 -5.07
C TYR A 147 11.57 -31.36 -5.63
N ILE A 148 10.66 -31.94 -6.42
CA ILE A 148 9.51 -31.22 -6.98
C ILE A 148 8.63 -30.62 -5.87
N LYS A 149 8.38 -31.35 -4.77
CA LYS A 149 7.53 -30.85 -3.66
C LYS A 149 8.20 -29.73 -2.88
N LEU A 150 9.53 -29.77 -2.74
CA LEU A 150 10.30 -28.71 -2.09
C LEU A 150 10.30 -27.41 -2.90
N ILE A 151 10.34 -27.51 -4.24
CA ILE A 151 10.21 -26.31 -5.11
C ILE A 151 8.89 -25.60 -4.90
N THR A 152 7.78 -26.31 -4.71
CA THR A 152 6.46 -25.70 -4.46
C THR A 152 6.48 -24.84 -3.19
N SER A 153 7.11 -25.33 -2.10
CA SER A 153 7.26 -24.55 -0.86
C SER A 153 8.18 -23.35 -1.04
N ALA A 154 9.35 -23.54 -1.65
CA ALA A 154 10.28 -22.45 -1.96
C ALA A 154 9.61 -21.35 -2.78
N THR A 155 8.79 -21.72 -3.77
CA THR A 155 8.04 -20.78 -4.60
C THR A 155 7.03 -19.97 -3.78
N GLY A 156 6.28 -20.62 -2.88
CA GLY A 156 5.34 -19.93 -1.99
C GLY A 156 6.03 -18.94 -1.06
N LEU A 157 7.20 -19.29 -0.53
CA LEU A 157 8.03 -18.40 0.29
C LEU A 157 8.53 -17.19 -0.50
N ILE A 158 9.04 -17.40 -1.71
CA ILE A 158 9.52 -16.31 -2.59
C ILE A 158 8.39 -15.34 -2.91
N ILE A 159 7.20 -15.85 -3.27
CA ILE A 159 6.03 -15.00 -3.56
C ILE A 159 5.63 -14.20 -2.32
N GLY A 160 5.57 -14.85 -1.15
CA GLY A 160 5.25 -14.18 0.12
C GLY A 160 6.24 -13.08 0.48
N MET A 161 7.53 -13.35 0.30
CA MET A 161 8.61 -12.38 0.54
C MET A 161 8.50 -11.18 -0.39
N LEU A 162 8.31 -11.39 -1.69
CA LEU A 162 8.17 -10.29 -2.65
C LEU A 162 6.93 -9.44 -2.38
N ALA A 163 5.79 -10.07 -2.05
CA ALA A 163 4.59 -9.36 -1.65
C ALA A 163 4.81 -8.53 -0.38
N TYR A 164 5.51 -9.08 0.63
CA TYR A 164 5.81 -8.36 1.86
C TYR A 164 6.72 -7.14 1.62
N LEU A 165 7.76 -7.29 0.80
CA LEU A 165 8.65 -6.18 0.42
C LEU A 165 7.87 -5.08 -0.30
N GLY A 166 7.01 -5.47 -1.24
CA GLY A 166 6.13 -4.53 -1.93
C GLY A 166 5.18 -3.81 -0.97
N TYR A 167 4.56 -4.53 -0.03
CA TYR A 167 3.70 -3.97 1.00
C TYR A 167 4.46 -2.94 1.85
N SER A 168 5.61 -3.33 2.42
CA SER A 168 6.40 -2.48 3.31
C SER A 168 6.92 -1.22 2.63
N PHE A 169 7.31 -1.34 1.35
CA PHE A 169 7.70 -0.18 0.55
C PHE A 169 6.55 0.81 0.35
N LEU A 170 5.37 0.33 -0.03
CA LEU A 170 4.20 1.17 -0.27
C LEU A 170 3.67 1.80 1.04
N ASP A 171 3.66 1.04 2.13
CA ASP A 171 3.30 1.51 3.47
C ASP A 171 4.19 2.68 3.92
N THR A 172 5.50 2.56 3.72
CA THR A 172 6.45 3.64 4.00
C THR A 172 6.13 4.93 3.22
N GLN A 173 5.70 4.78 1.97
CA GLN A 173 5.34 5.92 1.11
C GLN A 173 4.02 6.58 1.53
N ILE A 174 3.05 5.80 2.02
CA ILE A 174 1.82 6.33 2.61
C ILE A 174 2.14 7.12 3.87
N ASN A 175 2.95 6.55 4.78
CA ASN A 175 3.37 7.22 6.01
C ASN A 175 4.10 8.55 5.74
N ARG A 176 4.97 8.59 4.72
CA ARG A 176 5.59 9.85 4.26
C ARG A 176 4.57 10.89 3.80
N THR A 177 3.51 10.45 3.12
CA THR A 177 2.44 11.34 2.65
C THR A 177 1.58 11.83 3.82
N ALA A 178 1.27 10.95 4.79
CA ALA A 178 0.57 11.30 6.01
C ALA A 178 1.34 12.38 6.81
N ASN A 179 2.64 12.19 7.03
CA ASN A 179 3.47 13.17 7.73
C ASN A 179 3.47 14.54 7.02
N ARG A 180 3.46 14.57 5.68
CA ARG A 180 3.36 15.82 4.92
C ARG A 180 2.00 16.49 5.08
N MET A 181 0.93 15.72 5.19
CA MET A 181 -0.40 16.25 5.46
C MET A 181 -0.47 16.84 6.85
N GLU A 182 0.03 16.15 7.87
CA GLU A 182 0.09 16.67 9.24
C GLU A 182 0.90 17.98 9.30
N ALA A 183 2.11 18.01 8.73
CA ALA A 183 2.93 19.21 8.68
C ALA A 183 2.24 20.39 7.99
N ALA A 184 1.57 20.14 6.86
CA ALA A 184 0.81 21.17 6.15
C ALA A 184 -0.43 21.63 6.92
N SER A 185 -1.05 20.75 7.70
CA SER A 185 -2.17 21.09 8.60
C SER A 185 -1.71 22.08 9.66
N SER A 186 -0.64 21.74 10.38
CA SER A 186 -0.05 22.59 11.41
C SER A 186 0.39 23.94 10.83
N GLU A 187 1.10 23.93 9.71
CA GLU A 187 1.52 25.17 9.06
C GLU A 187 0.33 26.06 8.65
N PHE A 188 -0.77 25.46 8.17
CA PHE A 188 -1.97 26.22 7.82
C PHE A 188 -2.63 26.85 9.05
N ILE A 189 -2.69 26.15 10.18
CA ILE A 189 -3.22 26.71 11.42
C ILE A 189 -2.34 27.86 11.92
N ASP A 190 -1.02 27.73 11.85
CA ASP A 190 -0.08 28.79 12.21
C ASP A 190 -0.30 30.04 11.36
N ILE A 191 -0.50 29.89 10.04
CA ILE A 191 -0.81 31.00 9.13
C ILE A 191 -2.10 31.73 9.54
N LEU A 192 -3.10 31.01 10.05
CA LEU A 192 -4.35 31.63 10.52
C LEU A 192 -4.21 32.34 11.87
N GLN A 193 -3.20 31.98 12.66
CA GLN A 193 -2.88 32.61 13.95
C GLN A 193 -1.90 33.78 13.84
N GLU A 194 -1.16 33.88 12.74
CA GLU A 194 -0.23 34.99 12.51
C GLU A 194 -0.97 36.34 12.60
N PRO A 195 -0.49 37.30 13.41
CA PRO A 195 -1.11 38.60 13.52
C PRO A 195 -1.06 39.28 12.14
N THR A 196 -2.22 39.54 11.55
CA THR A 196 -2.34 40.47 10.42
C THR A 196 -1.72 41.81 10.83
N ARG A 197 -0.63 42.18 10.16
CA ARG A 197 0.01 43.49 10.30
C ARG A 197 -0.91 44.62 9.87
#